data_AF-A0A1Y4DUM3-F1
#
_entry.id   AF-A0A1Y4DUM3-F1
#
_cell.length_a   1.000
_cell.length_b   1.000
_cell.length_c   1.000
_cell.angle_alpha   90.00
_cell.angle_beta   90.00
_cell.angle_gamma   90.00
#
_symmetry.space_group_name_H-M   'P 1'
#
loop_
_entity.id
_entity.type
_entity.pdbx_description
1 polymer ?
#
loop_
_entity_poly.entity_id
_entity_poly.type
_entity_poly.pdbx_seq_one_letter_code
_entity_poly.pdbx_strand_id
1 'polypeptide(L)'
;MDYRQKTNRGEYIPAFFEMYLRIDGDIDLNKLSERDFSLFFHEYIHFLQDITTTYGLTTCYVYGEYIQSVVNDIYEKGQQVFEVPYIYKDNKDNIRLNEQVQNLTLGDWDSNIESLEDIKISFDECGLEFGEEQNLPQITTICLQANEDDYISFGASAIKESIAYIMERYCCVEYEKSYDFPYSSAEKVTSAIYPDFGRNVLNVLALADCSLMFSNPGFVFVKMLYQFKEKKYNPIKPQDIYSQLNKAKVNNGISVFCFFENMANEIRKKLKSYFMVPEHPELHKAYHEWVDLVIDTALRMRKETPSYLLDIIADSPVSSSKLFSEIVNTLGTPMMKNKQKDYFTIKPEGKVGWSVEIMKSVHQMYKILHDGNFQCSLYPWCLRSFNIHPEENLNPTPDKCLKTPWARASEKDLCPLGLLWKNWKLVSYCPTRVE
;
A
#
# COMPACT_ATOMS: atom_id res chain seq x y z
N MET A 1 -3.46 7.55 -8.45
CA MET A 1 -3.89 8.31 -7.26
C MET A 1 -2.67 8.59 -6.39
N ASP A 2 -2.38 9.86 -6.12
CA ASP A 2 -1.22 10.32 -5.33
C ASP A 2 -1.73 10.57 -3.90
N TYR A 3 -1.25 9.80 -2.91
CA TYR A 3 -1.75 9.67 -1.52
C TYR A 3 -1.46 10.91 -0.63
N ARG A 4 -1.73 12.11 -1.13
CA ARG A 4 -1.31 13.34 -0.47
C ARG A 4 -2.30 13.83 0.59
N GLN A 5 -2.16 13.35 1.82
CA GLN A 5 -2.74 14.02 2.98
C GLN A 5 -1.93 15.29 3.35
N LYS A 6 -2.60 16.44 3.42
CA LYS A 6 -1.97 17.75 3.73
C LYS A 6 -1.35 17.83 5.14
N THR A 7 -1.75 16.95 6.06
CA THR A 7 -1.39 16.97 7.49
C THR A 7 -0.36 15.91 7.90
N ASN A 8 -0.08 14.93 7.04
CA ASN A 8 0.62 13.70 7.44
C ASN A 8 2.13 13.90 7.65
N ARG A 9 2.70 13.43 8.77
CA ARG A 9 4.17 13.49 9.02
C ARG A 9 4.96 12.45 8.23
N GLY A 10 4.30 11.39 7.79
CA GLY A 10 4.84 10.37 6.90
C GLY A 10 3.82 10.03 5.82
N GLU A 11 4.24 9.26 4.82
CA GLU A 11 3.35 8.79 3.77
C GLU A 11 3.88 7.48 3.22
N TYR A 12 3.14 6.39 3.40
CA TYR A 12 3.36 5.14 2.69
C TYR A 12 2.58 5.12 1.37
N ILE A 13 3.24 4.69 0.30
CA ILE A 13 2.69 4.55 -1.05
C ILE A 13 2.51 3.06 -1.34
N PRO A 14 1.26 2.53 -1.26
CA PRO A 14 0.94 1.15 -1.55
C PRO A 14 1.35 0.71 -2.96
N ALA A 15 1.49 -0.60 -3.17
CA ALA A 15 1.86 -1.25 -4.43
C ALA A 15 3.29 -0.96 -4.94
N PHE A 16 3.90 0.14 -4.53
CA PHE A 16 5.25 0.54 -4.93
C PHE A 16 6.27 0.42 -3.79
N PHE A 17 5.81 0.12 -2.57
CA PHE A 17 6.65 -0.06 -1.39
C PHE A 17 7.60 1.13 -1.19
N GLU A 18 7.05 2.35 -1.21
CA GLU A 18 7.76 3.59 -0.92
C GLU A 18 7.17 4.22 0.34
N MET A 19 8.02 4.73 1.24
CA MET A 19 7.57 5.58 2.33
C MET A 19 8.35 6.88 2.36
N TYR A 20 7.64 7.97 2.62
CA TYR A 20 8.21 9.27 2.89
C TYR A 20 8.16 9.51 4.39
N LEU A 21 9.32 9.76 4.98
CA LEU A 21 9.46 10.06 6.40
C LEU A 21 9.91 11.51 6.49
N ARG A 22 9.15 12.38 7.16
CA ARG A 22 9.54 13.79 7.36
C ARG A 22 10.59 13.91 8.49
N ILE A 23 11.68 13.16 8.34
CA ILE A 23 12.86 13.15 9.19
C ILE A 23 13.95 13.98 8.51
N ASP A 24 14.78 14.64 9.31
CA ASP A 24 15.96 15.38 8.83
C ASP A 24 17.21 14.51 8.88
N GLY A 25 18.01 14.52 7.80
CA GLY A 25 19.26 13.78 7.74
C GLY A 25 19.10 12.29 7.39
N ASP A 26 20.10 11.49 7.75
CA ASP A 26 20.16 10.07 7.40
C ASP A 26 19.16 9.23 8.20
N ILE A 27 18.52 8.27 7.53
CA ILE A 27 17.61 7.31 8.17
C ILE A 27 18.40 6.09 8.61
N ASP A 28 18.98 6.17 9.80
CA ASP A 28 19.60 5.04 10.52
C ASP A 28 18.72 4.68 11.71
N LEU A 29 18.02 3.54 11.63
CA LEU A 29 17.05 3.11 12.65
C LEU A 29 17.66 3.01 14.06
N ASN A 30 18.98 2.83 14.18
CA ASN A 30 19.67 2.77 15.48
C ASN A 30 19.97 4.16 16.07
N LYS A 31 19.76 5.23 15.31
CA LYS A 31 20.08 6.61 15.69
C LYS A 31 18.87 7.55 15.63
N LEU A 32 17.72 7.07 15.18
CA LEU A 32 16.49 7.86 15.17
C LEU A 32 16.13 8.27 16.59
N SER A 33 15.56 9.48 16.72
CA SER A 33 14.87 9.86 17.95
C SER A 33 13.67 8.94 18.18
N GLU A 34 13.21 8.78 19.41
CA GLU A 34 12.01 7.96 19.71
C GLU A 34 10.81 8.40 18.87
N ARG A 35 10.63 9.71 18.70
CA ARG A 35 9.58 10.30 17.84
C ARG A 35 9.75 9.96 16.36
N ASP A 36 10.96 10.05 15.82
CA ASP A 36 11.19 9.71 14.40
C ASP A 36 11.08 8.20 14.15
N PHE A 37 11.48 7.39 15.14
CA PHE A 37 11.28 5.95 15.11
C PHE A 37 9.79 5.58 15.14
N SER A 38 8.99 6.27 15.96
CA SER A 38 7.53 6.13 16.01
C SER A 38 6.90 6.36 14.63
N LEU A 39 7.35 7.41 13.94
CA LEU A 39 6.91 7.70 12.59
C LEU A 39 7.31 6.59 11.60
N PHE A 40 8.56 6.13 11.65
CA PHE A 40 9.01 4.99 10.83
C PHE A 40 8.16 3.74 11.11
N PHE A 41 7.90 3.44 12.39
CA PHE A 41 7.12 2.29 12.80
C PHE A 41 5.69 2.35 12.26
N HIS A 42 5.02 3.51 12.35
CA HIS A 42 3.69 3.73 11.77
C HIS A 42 3.66 3.38 10.26
N GLU A 43 4.56 3.95 9.48
CA GLU A 43 4.64 3.68 8.03
C GLU A 43 5.06 2.24 7.72
N TYR A 44 5.86 1.62 8.58
CA TYR A 44 6.22 0.21 8.45
C TYR A 44 5.03 -0.71 8.73
N ILE A 45 4.12 -0.36 9.64
CA ILE A 45 2.86 -1.09 9.81
C ILE A 45 2.02 -1.03 8.53
N HIS A 46 1.98 0.10 7.82
CA HIS A 46 1.31 0.16 6.51
C HIS A 46 1.94 -0.76 5.48
N PHE A 47 3.26 -0.90 5.45
CA PHE A 47 3.95 -1.88 4.61
C PHE A 47 3.54 -3.32 4.96
N LEU A 48 3.54 -3.68 6.25
CA LEU A 48 3.11 -5.01 6.68
C LEU A 48 1.65 -5.27 6.28
N GLN A 49 0.75 -4.30 6.47
CA GLN A 49 -0.65 -4.41 6.03
C GLN A 49 -0.73 -4.65 4.51
N ASP A 50 0.12 -4.01 3.71
CA ASP A 50 0.08 -4.11 2.24
C ASP A 50 0.45 -5.51 1.73
N ILE A 51 1.46 -6.14 2.34
CA ILE A 51 1.96 -7.45 1.90
C ILE A 51 1.26 -8.63 2.60
N THR A 52 0.75 -8.44 3.81
CA THR A 52 0.18 -9.54 4.63
C THR A 52 -1.34 -9.60 4.62
N THR A 53 -2.04 -8.72 3.90
CA THR A 53 -3.51 -8.71 3.86
C THR A 53 -4.03 -8.88 2.44
N THR A 54 -5.19 -9.51 2.30
CA THR A 54 -5.88 -9.65 1.01
C THR A 54 -6.16 -8.29 0.37
N TYR A 55 -6.58 -7.30 1.16
CA TYR A 55 -6.89 -5.97 0.65
C TYR A 55 -5.64 -5.24 0.12
N GLY A 56 -4.54 -5.32 0.88
CA GLY A 56 -3.24 -4.77 0.47
C GLY A 56 -2.74 -5.41 -0.83
N LEU A 57 -2.73 -6.74 -0.91
CA LEU A 57 -2.34 -7.43 -2.14
C LEU A 57 -3.27 -7.14 -3.31
N THR A 58 -4.57 -7.04 -3.08
CA THR A 58 -5.52 -6.65 -4.13
C THR A 58 -5.24 -5.24 -4.65
N THR A 59 -4.86 -4.32 -3.76
CA THR A 59 -4.39 -2.99 -4.17
C THR A 59 -3.16 -3.09 -5.08
N CYS A 60 -2.14 -3.85 -4.69
CA CYS A 60 -0.97 -4.13 -5.54
C CYS A 60 -1.37 -4.69 -6.91
N TYR A 61 -2.38 -5.56 -6.95
CA TYR A 61 -2.86 -6.21 -8.17
C TYR A 61 -3.45 -5.19 -9.13
N VAL A 62 -4.37 -4.34 -8.64
CA VAL A 62 -5.06 -3.33 -9.46
C VAL A 62 -4.07 -2.37 -10.11
N TYR A 63 -3.08 -1.86 -9.37
CA TYR A 63 -2.05 -0.99 -9.94
C TYR A 63 -1.22 -1.71 -11.01
N GLY A 64 -0.89 -2.99 -10.79
CA GLY A 64 -0.13 -3.78 -11.76
C GLY A 64 -0.91 -4.17 -13.02
N GLU A 65 -2.19 -4.51 -12.88
CA GLU A 65 -3.09 -4.73 -14.02
C GLU A 65 -3.24 -3.47 -14.85
N TYR A 66 -3.44 -2.31 -14.22
CA TYR A 66 -3.51 -1.04 -14.94
C TYR A 66 -2.25 -0.80 -15.79
N ILE A 67 -1.06 -0.89 -15.17
CA ILE A 67 0.20 -0.65 -15.90
C ILE A 67 0.36 -1.62 -17.06
N GLN A 68 0.09 -2.92 -16.85
CA GLN A 68 0.22 -3.93 -17.90
C GLN A 68 -0.79 -3.71 -19.03
N SER A 69 -2.05 -3.41 -18.70
CA SER A 69 -3.10 -3.15 -19.67
C SER A 69 -2.74 -1.96 -20.56
N VAL A 70 -2.29 -0.85 -19.97
CA VAL A 70 -1.85 0.34 -20.74
C VAL A 70 -0.68 0.02 -21.65
N VAL A 71 0.31 -0.72 -21.16
CA VAL A 71 1.49 -1.08 -21.97
C VAL A 71 1.09 -1.99 -23.14
N ASN A 72 0.22 -2.97 -22.93
CA ASN A 72 -0.29 -3.83 -23.99
C ASN A 72 -1.07 -3.04 -25.03
N ASP A 73 -1.93 -2.12 -24.59
CA ASP A 73 -2.68 -1.22 -25.46
C ASP A 73 -1.78 -0.37 -26.36
N ILE A 74 -0.68 0.16 -25.81
CA ILE A 74 0.30 0.93 -26.57
C ILE A 74 0.87 0.08 -27.72
N TYR A 75 1.18 -1.19 -27.46
CA TYR A 75 1.65 -2.11 -28.51
C TYR A 75 0.57 -2.43 -29.53
N GLU A 76 -0.65 -2.74 -29.07
CA GLU A 76 -1.78 -3.12 -29.94
C GLU A 76 -2.16 -1.99 -30.89
N LYS A 77 -2.17 -0.75 -30.41
CA LYS A 77 -2.44 0.43 -31.24
C LYS A 77 -1.30 0.74 -32.20
N GLY A 78 -0.06 0.39 -31.84
CA GLY A 78 1.14 0.60 -32.65
C GLY A 78 1.47 2.07 -32.95
N GLN A 79 0.79 3.01 -32.31
CA GLN A 79 1.02 4.44 -32.48
C GLN A 79 2.23 4.86 -31.66
N GLN A 80 3.25 5.42 -32.31
CA GLN A 80 4.46 5.90 -31.64
C GLN A 80 4.20 7.08 -30.70
N VAL A 81 3.08 7.78 -30.84
CA VAL A 81 2.66 8.86 -29.95
C VAL A 81 1.34 8.47 -29.34
N PHE A 82 1.22 8.62 -28.02
CA PHE A 82 -0.02 8.32 -27.29
C PHE A 82 -0.29 9.41 -26.24
N GLU A 83 -1.54 9.54 -25.85
CA GLU A 83 -1.98 10.55 -24.88
C GLU A 83 -1.94 10.00 -23.45
N VAL A 84 -1.59 10.88 -22.50
CA VAL A 84 -1.68 10.65 -21.06
C VAL A 84 -2.33 11.85 -20.36
N PRO A 85 -3.03 11.69 -19.23
CA PRO A 85 -3.27 10.43 -18.50
C PRO A 85 -4.04 9.40 -19.35
N TYR A 86 -3.62 8.14 -19.30
CA TYR A 86 -4.19 7.06 -20.10
C TYR A 86 -5.46 6.53 -19.41
N ILE A 87 -6.61 7.08 -19.78
CA ILE A 87 -7.89 6.80 -19.13
C ILE A 87 -8.72 5.86 -20.00
N TYR A 88 -9.06 4.69 -19.45
CA TYR A 88 -10.01 3.77 -20.08
C TYR A 88 -11.43 4.34 -20.05
N LYS A 89 -12.14 4.24 -21.18
CA LYS A 89 -13.56 4.60 -21.29
C LYS A 89 -14.47 3.38 -21.14
N ASP A 90 -13.94 2.19 -21.39
CA ASP A 90 -14.58 0.89 -21.27
C ASP A 90 -13.98 0.10 -20.09
N ASN A 91 -14.52 -1.09 -19.83
CA ASN A 91 -14.00 -1.98 -18.79
C ASN A 91 -12.97 -2.98 -19.32
N LYS A 92 -12.10 -2.56 -20.26
CA LYS A 92 -11.02 -3.43 -20.75
C LYS A 92 -10.19 -3.93 -19.56
N ASP A 93 -9.86 -5.22 -19.57
CA ASP A 93 -9.10 -5.92 -18.52
C ASP A 93 -9.63 -5.69 -17.09
N ASN A 94 -10.92 -5.35 -16.94
CA ASN A 94 -11.57 -4.97 -15.68
C ASN A 94 -11.01 -3.72 -14.99
N ILE A 95 -10.25 -2.87 -15.70
CA ILE A 95 -9.56 -1.73 -15.10
C ILE A 95 -10.53 -0.75 -14.43
N ARG A 96 -11.60 -0.35 -15.13
CA ARG A 96 -12.57 0.63 -14.61
C ARG A 96 -13.39 0.10 -13.46
N LEU A 97 -13.82 -1.16 -13.54
CA LEU A 97 -14.52 -1.80 -12.42
C LEU A 97 -13.62 -1.92 -11.19
N ASN A 98 -12.37 -2.35 -11.38
CA ASN A 98 -11.40 -2.46 -10.28
C ASN A 98 -11.13 -1.11 -9.62
N GLU A 99 -10.95 -0.05 -10.41
CA GLU A 99 -10.78 1.32 -9.90
C GLU A 99 -12.00 1.77 -9.09
N GLN A 100 -13.22 1.55 -9.60
CA GLN A 100 -14.45 1.91 -8.90
C GLN A 100 -14.60 1.15 -7.58
N VAL A 101 -14.39 -0.18 -7.59
CA VAL A 101 -14.46 -1.02 -6.38
C VAL A 101 -13.39 -0.59 -5.37
N GLN A 102 -12.17 -0.31 -5.82
CA GLN A 102 -11.10 0.14 -4.94
C GLN A 102 -11.44 1.47 -4.28
N ASN A 103 -11.93 2.46 -5.05
CA ASN A 103 -12.31 3.77 -4.50
C ASN A 103 -13.41 3.66 -3.44
N LEU A 104 -14.46 2.89 -3.73
CA LEU A 104 -15.59 2.72 -2.82
C LEU A 104 -15.19 1.97 -1.53
N THR A 105 -14.32 0.96 -1.64
CA THR A 105 -13.88 0.17 -0.48
C THR A 105 -12.76 0.83 0.32
N LEU A 106 -12.00 1.74 -0.29
CA LEU A 106 -10.98 2.53 0.39
C LEU A 106 -11.62 3.49 1.39
N GLY A 107 -12.78 4.04 1.03
CA GLY A 107 -13.45 5.10 1.78
C GLY A 107 -12.76 6.45 1.61
N ASP A 108 -13.21 7.42 2.39
CA ASP A 108 -12.57 8.74 2.40
C ASP A 108 -11.19 8.64 3.05
N TRP A 109 -10.24 9.43 2.53
CA TRP A 109 -8.85 9.33 2.92
C TRP A 109 -8.15 10.69 3.05
N ASP A 110 -8.72 11.77 2.50
CA ASP A 110 -8.16 13.12 2.52
C ASP A 110 -8.86 14.06 3.52
N SER A 111 -9.91 13.58 4.18
CA SER A 111 -10.61 14.26 5.27
C SER A 111 -9.81 14.16 6.57
N ASN A 112 -9.74 15.28 7.31
CA ASN A 112 -9.18 15.33 8.66
C ASN A 112 -10.24 15.91 9.59
N ILE A 113 -10.87 15.03 10.38
CA ILE A 113 -11.89 15.43 11.34
C ILE A 113 -11.32 15.22 12.73
N GLU A 114 -11.14 16.33 13.46
CA GLU A 114 -10.45 16.34 14.76
C GLU A 114 -11.11 15.42 15.78
N SER A 115 -12.44 15.46 15.86
CA SER A 115 -13.24 14.62 16.74
C SER A 115 -14.32 13.87 15.96
N LEU A 116 -14.63 12.64 16.34
CA LEU A 116 -15.80 11.90 15.84
C LEU A 116 -16.74 11.63 17.02
N GLU A 117 -17.76 12.46 17.16
CA GLU A 117 -18.78 12.37 18.21
C GLU A 117 -20.17 12.04 17.62
N ASP A 118 -21.06 11.47 18.44
CA ASP A 118 -22.45 11.13 18.09
C ASP A 118 -22.63 10.36 16.77
N ILE A 119 -21.72 9.41 16.52
CA ILE A 119 -21.66 8.65 15.28
C ILE A 119 -22.96 7.87 15.02
N LYS A 120 -23.56 8.13 13.87
CA LYS A 120 -24.59 7.30 13.25
C LYS A 120 -24.01 6.59 12.05
N ILE A 121 -24.42 5.34 11.85
CA ILE A 121 -23.84 4.45 10.85
C ILE A 121 -24.95 4.00 9.91
N SER A 122 -24.74 4.20 8.62
CA SER A 122 -25.63 3.70 7.57
C SER A 122 -24.86 2.87 6.55
N PHE A 123 -25.58 1.92 5.94
CA PHE A 123 -25.08 1.15 4.82
C PHE A 123 -25.62 1.80 3.55
N ASP A 124 -24.75 2.05 2.59
CA ASP A 124 -25.13 2.56 1.28
C ASP A 124 -24.80 1.53 0.20
N GLU A 125 -25.73 1.29 -0.72
CA GLU A 125 -25.54 0.34 -1.82
C GLU A 125 -25.16 1.11 -3.07
N CYS A 126 -23.88 1.07 -3.41
CA CYS A 126 -23.32 1.82 -4.54
C CYS A 126 -23.33 0.94 -5.79
N GLY A 127 -24.08 1.35 -6.81
CA GLY A 127 -24.10 0.68 -8.12
C GLY A 127 -22.75 0.76 -8.83
N LEU A 128 -22.36 -0.33 -9.51
CA LEU A 128 -21.12 -0.43 -10.26
C LEU A 128 -21.39 -0.35 -11.77
N GLU A 129 -20.73 0.59 -12.46
CA GLU A 129 -21.01 0.93 -13.87
C GLU A 129 -20.88 -0.28 -14.81
N PHE A 130 -19.93 -1.18 -14.52
CA PHE A 130 -19.66 -2.41 -15.26
C PHE A 130 -19.91 -3.67 -14.41
N GLY A 131 -20.67 -3.51 -13.33
CA GLY A 131 -20.85 -4.54 -12.32
C GLY A 131 -21.71 -5.71 -12.77
N GLU A 132 -22.79 -5.44 -13.50
CA GLU A 132 -23.74 -6.47 -13.94
C GLU A 132 -23.06 -7.54 -14.80
N GLU A 133 -22.21 -7.13 -15.73
CA GLU A 133 -21.46 -8.03 -16.63
C GLU A 133 -20.51 -8.97 -15.88
N GLN A 134 -20.07 -8.56 -14.69
CA GLN A 134 -19.14 -9.31 -13.85
C GLN A 134 -19.84 -10.00 -12.65
N ASN A 135 -21.17 -10.06 -12.64
CA ASN A 135 -21.97 -10.58 -11.52
C ASN A 135 -21.72 -9.87 -10.18
N LEU A 136 -21.39 -8.57 -10.23
CA LEU A 136 -21.20 -7.70 -9.07
C LEU A 136 -21.91 -6.35 -9.32
N PRO A 137 -23.25 -6.30 -9.34
CA PRO A 137 -23.98 -5.09 -9.74
C PRO A 137 -23.81 -3.90 -8.78
N GLN A 138 -23.52 -4.16 -7.51
CA GLN A 138 -23.39 -3.15 -6.48
C GLN A 138 -22.41 -3.58 -5.38
N ILE A 139 -21.93 -2.61 -4.61
CA ILE A 139 -21.13 -2.84 -3.40
C ILE A 139 -21.66 -2.01 -2.24
N THR A 140 -21.75 -2.64 -1.07
CA THR A 140 -22.15 -1.95 0.15
C THR A 140 -20.97 -1.14 0.71
N THR A 141 -21.14 0.16 0.92
CA THR A 141 -20.20 1.04 1.63
C THR A 141 -20.77 1.44 2.99
N ILE A 142 -19.89 1.92 3.89
CA ILE A 142 -20.29 2.40 5.21
C ILE A 142 -20.18 3.91 5.23
N CYS A 143 -21.29 4.59 5.51
CA CYS A 143 -21.30 6.03 5.75
C CYS A 143 -21.43 6.29 7.24
N LEU A 144 -20.58 7.19 7.75
CA LEU A 144 -20.67 7.72 9.11
C LEU A 144 -21.20 9.15 9.02
N GLN A 145 -22.21 9.45 9.83
CA GLN A 145 -22.58 10.81 10.19
C GLN A 145 -22.06 11.08 11.60
N ALA A 146 -21.19 12.08 11.76
CA ALA A 146 -20.61 12.51 13.03
C ALA A 146 -20.80 14.01 13.24
N ASN A 147 -20.65 14.49 14.49
CA ASN A 147 -20.67 15.92 14.83
C ASN A 147 -21.84 16.69 14.19
N GLU A 148 -23.03 16.07 14.17
CA GLU A 148 -24.24 16.53 13.46
C GLU A 148 -24.16 16.50 11.93
N ASP A 149 -23.17 17.15 11.31
CA ASP A 149 -23.15 17.43 9.86
C ASP A 149 -21.93 16.87 9.10
N ASP A 150 -21.00 16.18 9.78
CA ASP A 150 -19.85 15.56 9.10
C ASP A 150 -20.23 14.20 8.52
N TYR A 151 -20.13 14.07 7.20
CA TYR A 151 -20.38 12.82 6.49
C TYR A 151 -19.08 12.28 5.89
N ILE A 152 -18.74 11.04 6.24
CA ILE A 152 -17.54 10.36 5.75
C ILE A 152 -17.81 8.91 5.38
N SER A 153 -17.13 8.44 4.34
CA SER A 153 -17.10 7.02 3.96
C SER A 153 -16.03 6.28 4.77
N PHE A 154 -16.47 5.31 5.60
CA PHE A 154 -15.58 4.47 6.40
C PHE A 154 -15.17 3.22 5.62
N GLY A 155 -13.90 3.17 5.23
CA GLY A 155 -13.34 2.08 4.44
C GLY A 155 -11.96 1.63 4.91
N ALA A 156 -11.23 0.99 4.01
CA ALA A 156 -9.91 0.44 4.29
C ALA A 156 -8.88 1.51 4.71
N SER A 157 -8.98 2.75 4.23
CA SER A 157 -8.08 3.84 4.64
C SER A 157 -8.18 4.09 6.16
N ALA A 158 -9.40 4.34 6.66
CA ALA A 158 -9.65 4.54 8.08
C ALA A 158 -9.24 3.33 8.95
N ILE A 159 -9.45 2.10 8.46
CA ILE A 159 -9.03 0.87 9.14
C ILE A 159 -7.51 0.75 9.21
N LYS A 160 -6.80 0.98 8.09
CA LYS A 160 -5.33 0.89 8.02
C LYS A 160 -4.67 1.90 8.96
N GLU A 161 -5.14 3.15 8.94
CA GLU A 161 -4.67 4.22 9.82
C GLU A 161 -4.99 3.93 11.28
N SER A 162 -6.19 3.41 11.58
CA SER A 162 -6.53 3.01 12.95
C SER A 162 -5.60 1.92 13.49
N ILE A 163 -5.27 0.91 12.68
CA ILE A 163 -4.32 -0.14 13.09
C ILE A 163 -2.93 0.47 13.31
N ALA A 164 -2.41 1.27 12.38
CA ALA A 164 -1.08 1.86 12.47
C ALA A 164 -0.96 2.77 13.71
N TYR A 165 -1.96 3.61 13.97
CA TYR A 165 -1.98 4.49 15.13
C TYR A 165 -2.20 3.74 16.46
N ILE A 166 -2.99 2.67 16.50
CA ILE A 166 -3.06 1.81 17.71
C ILE A 166 -1.68 1.19 17.97
N MET A 167 -1.04 0.64 16.94
CA MET A 167 0.30 0.04 17.07
C MET A 167 1.31 1.08 17.57
N GLU A 168 1.33 2.28 16.99
CA GLU A 168 2.18 3.39 17.42
C GLU A 168 2.00 3.70 18.92
N ARG A 169 0.75 3.92 19.36
CA ARG A 169 0.43 4.27 20.77
C ARG A 169 0.79 3.18 21.78
N TYR A 170 0.74 1.92 21.38
CA TYR A 170 1.00 0.78 22.28
C TYR A 170 2.47 0.34 22.27
N CYS A 171 3.20 0.60 21.19
CA CYS A 171 4.56 0.10 21.02
C CYS A 171 5.64 1.16 21.21
N CYS A 172 5.34 2.45 20.98
CA CYS A 172 6.32 3.52 20.99
C CYS A 172 6.29 4.32 22.30
N VAL A 173 7.47 4.77 22.76
CA VAL A 173 7.60 5.56 24.00
C VAL A 173 7.13 6.99 23.78
N GLU A 174 7.57 7.60 22.68
CA GLU A 174 7.12 8.91 22.24
C GLU A 174 6.34 8.77 20.94
N TYR A 175 5.11 9.26 20.92
CA TYR A 175 4.28 9.35 19.73
C TYR A 175 3.48 10.65 19.78
N GLU A 176 2.92 11.03 18.64
CA GLU A 176 2.18 12.28 18.55
C GLU A 176 0.68 12.05 18.46
N LYS A 177 -0.09 12.89 19.14
CA LYS A 177 -1.55 12.78 19.09
C LYS A 177 -2.05 13.17 17.70
N SER A 178 -2.89 12.31 17.14
CA SER A 178 -3.58 12.51 15.87
C SER A 178 -5.08 12.78 16.07
N TYR A 179 -5.73 13.26 15.00
CA TYR A 179 -7.18 13.45 14.93
C TYR A 179 -7.95 12.13 14.99
N ASP A 180 -9.24 12.19 15.32
CA ASP A 180 -10.08 10.99 15.37
C ASP A 180 -10.24 10.36 13.98
N PHE A 181 -10.50 11.14 12.92
CA PHE A 181 -10.48 10.63 11.56
C PHE A 181 -9.18 11.00 10.84
N PRO A 182 -8.48 10.03 10.20
CA PRO A 182 -8.82 8.60 10.13
C PRO A 182 -8.33 7.74 11.32
N TYR A 183 -7.45 8.26 12.20
CA TYR A 183 -6.57 7.48 13.07
C TYR A 183 -7.22 6.75 14.26
N SER A 184 -8.37 7.20 14.76
CA SER A 184 -9.14 6.51 15.81
C SER A 184 -10.52 6.09 15.35
N SER A 185 -10.78 6.12 14.03
CA SER A 185 -12.08 5.80 13.44
C SER A 185 -12.59 4.42 13.85
N ALA A 186 -11.75 3.39 13.83
CA ALA A 186 -12.16 2.03 14.20
C ALA A 186 -12.59 1.94 15.68
N GLU A 187 -11.91 2.64 16.58
CA GLU A 187 -12.26 2.71 18.02
C GLU A 187 -13.58 3.45 18.23
N LYS A 188 -13.78 4.56 17.50
CA LYS A 188 -14.98 5.39 17.59
C LYS A 188 -16.21 4.69 17.03
N VAL A 189 -16.09 4.07 15.84
CA VAL A 189 -17.13 3.22 15.24
C VAL A 189 -17.46 2.05 16.16
N THR A 190 -16.45 1.39 16.74
CA THR A 190 -16.69 0.30 17.71
C THR A 190 -17.44 0.79 18.94
N SER A 191 -17.05 1.93 19.49
CA SER A 191 -17.69 2.49 20.68
C SER A 191 -19.15 2.87 20.41
N ALA A 192 -19.49 3.33 19.21
CA ALA A 192 -20.86 3.60 18.81
C ALA A 192 -21.71 2.33 18.67
N ILE A 193 -21.14 1.27 18.06
CA ILE A 193 -21.88 0.01 17.85
C ILE A 193 -21.92 -0.84 19.12
N TYR A 194 -20.77 -1.21 19.67
CA TYR A 194 -20.64 -2.17 20.76
C TYR A 194 -19.62 -1.71 21.82
N PRO A 195 -20.01 -0.77 22.72
CA PRO A 195 -19.11 -0.18 23.71
C PRO A 195 -18.36 -1.19 24.57
N ASP A 196 -19.03 -2.26 25.04
CA ASP A 196 -18.40 -3.27 25.90
C ASP A 196 -17.26 -4.04 25.20
N PHE A 197 -17.35 -4.23 23.88
CA PHE A 197 -16.27 -4.82 23.08
C PHE A 197 -15.13 -3.80 22.89
N GLY A 198 -15.49 -2.54 22.60
CA GLY A 198 -14.56 -1.44 22.36
C GLY A 198 -13.76 -0.99 23.59
N ARG A 199 -14.18 -1.36 24.81
CA ARG A 199 -13.40 -1.11 26.04
C ARG A 199 -11.98 -1.66 25.99
N ASN A 200 -11.77 -2.74 25.24
CA ASN A 200 -10.43 -3.27 24.98
C ASN A 200 -10.01 -2.88 23.56
N VAL A 201 -9.13 -1.88 23.43
CA VAL A 201 -8.62 -1.39 22.14
C VAL A 201 -7.94 -2.51 21.34
N LEU A 202 -7.35 -3.52 21.99
CA LEU A 202 -6.74 -4.64 21.30
C LEU A 202 -7.78 -5.54 20.61
N ASN A 203 -9.03 -5.57 21.10
CA ASN A 203 -10.13 -6.22 20.37
C ASN A 203 -10.45 -5.47 19.07
N VAL A 204 -10.42 -4.13 19.12
CA VAL A 204 -10.60 -3.27 17.94
C VAL A 204 -9.50 -3.51 16.92
N LEU A 205 -8.24 -3.52 17.37
CA LEU A 205 -7.07 -3.83 16.54
C LEU A 205 -7.20 -5.19 15.84
N ALA A 206 -7.52 -6.24 16.60
CA ALA A 206 -7.65 -7.59 16.05
C ALA A 206 -8.78 -7.69 15.03
N LEU A 207 -9.92 -7.03 15.27
CA LEU A 207 -11.03 -7.00 14.32
C LEU A 207 -10.70 -6.19 13.06
N ALA A 208 -10.02 -5.06 13.22
CA ALA A 208 -9.55 -4.22 12.12
C ALA A 208 -8.59 -5.00 11.20
N ASP A 209 -7.57 -5.66 11.79
CA ASP A 209 -6.62 -6.50 11.03
C ASP A 209 -7.31 -7.69 10.35
N CYS A 210 -8.24 -8.37 11.05
CA CYS A 210 -9.06 -9.43 10.43
C CYS A 210 -9.89 -8.91 9.25
N SER A 211 -10.39 -7.68 9.31
CA SER A 211 -11.24 -7.10 8.26
C SER A 211 -10.45 -6.82 6.99
N LEU A 212 -9.15 -6.51 7.08
CA LEU A 212 -8.27 -6.33 5.91
C LEU A 212 -8.01 -7.63 5.13
N MET A 213 -8.37 -8.79 5.68
CA MET A 213 -8.31 -10.08 4.97
C MET A 213 -9.43 -10.25 3.92
N PHE A 214 -10.32 -9.27 3.78
CA PHE A 214 -11.44 -9.28 2.84
C PHE A 214 -11.37 -8.10 1.86
N SER A 215 -12.05 -8.23 0.72
CA SER A 215 -12.03 -7.21 -0.34
C SER A 215 -12.80 -5.92 -0.01
N ASN A 216 -13.67 -5.94 1.01
CA ASN A 216 -14.38 -4.76 1.52
C ASN A 216 -14.25 -4.67 3.05
N PRO A 217 -13.12 -4.16 3.56
CA PRO A 217 -12.81 -4.16 4.98
C PRO A 217 -13.79 -3.34 5.82
N GLY A 218 -14.21 -2.17 5.33
CA GLY A 218 -15.15 -1.29 6.05
C GLY A 218 -16.48 -1.99 6.35
N PHE A 219 -17.07 -2.60 5.32
CA PHE A 219 -18.30 -3.39 5.46
C PHE A 219 -18.12 -4.58 6.41
N VAL A 220 -17.05 -5.34 6.25
CA VAL A 220 -16.79 -6.53 7.08
C VAL A 220 -16.62 -6.15 8.55
N PHE A 221 -15.86 -5.09 8.84
CA PHE A 221 -15.63 -4.60 10.19
C PHE A 221 -16.95 -4.28 10.90
N VAL A 222 -17.79 -3.44 10.28
CA VAL A 222 -19.08 -3.02 10.85
C VAL A 222 -20.05 -4.19 10.97
N LYS A 223 -20.14 -5.05 9.95
CA LYS A 223 -21.02 -6.22 9.97
C LYS A 223 -20.64 -7.21 11.06
N MET A 224 -19.35 -7.48 11.25
CA MET A 224 -18.87 -8.35 12.32
C MET A 224 -19.16 -7.75 13.71
N LEU A 225 -18.99 -6.44 13.89
CA LEU A 225 -19.34 -5.76 15.16
C LEU A 225 -20.82 -5.94 15.51
N TYR A 226 -21.73 -5.71 14.56
CA TYR A 226 -23.16 -5.94 14.79
C TYR A 226 -23.47 -7.40 15.14
N GLN A 227 -22.85 -8.35 14.43
CA GLN A 227 -23.00 -9.78 14.72
C GLN A 227 -22.47 -10.16 16.11
N PHE A 228 -21.33 -9.61 16.51
CA PHE A 228 -20.77 -9.84 17.85
C PHE A 228 -21.69 -9.26 18.92
N LYS A 229 -22.23 -8.05 18.72
CA LYS A 229 -23.19 -7.42 19.63
C LYS A 229 -24.45 -8.26 19.79
N GLU A 230 -25.05 -8.69 18.67
CA GLU A 230 -26.26 -9.51 18.65
C GLU A 230 -26.05 -10.83 19.41
N LYS A 231 -24.92 -11.49 19.17
CA LYS A 231 -24.55 -12.75 19.83
C LYS A 231 -23.99 -12.55 21.23
N LYS A 232 -23.85 -11.31 21.70
CA LYS A 232 -23.16 -10.93 22.96
C LYS A 232 -21.77 -11.56 23.07
N TYR A 233 -21.07 -11.70 21.95
CA TYR A 233 -19.73 -12.24 21.89
C TYR A 233 -18.73 -11.15 22.28
N ASN A 234 -18.03 -11.36 23.40
CA ASN A 234 -16.87 -10.57 23.80
C ASN A 234 -15.71 -11.54 24.04
N PRO A 235 -14.60 -11.44 23.28
CA PRO A 235 -13.51 -12.41 23.36
C PRO A 235 -12.82 -12.35 24.73
N ILE A 236 -12.33 -13.50 25.21
CA ILE A 236 -11.54 -13.55 26.46
C ILE A 236 -10.18 -12.89 26.24
N LYS A 237 -9.57 -13.17 25.08
CA LYS A 237 -8.35 -12.51 24.61
C LYS A 237 -8.51 -12.02 23.17
N PRO A 238 -7.89 -10.90 22.77
CA PRO A 238 -8.02 -10.36 21.42
C PRO A 238 -7.69 -11.38 20.31
N GLN A 239 -6.75 -12.29 20.57
CA GLN A 239 -6.37 -13.36 19.64
C GLN A 239 -7.55 -14.27 19.25
N ASP A 240 -8.57 -14.40 20.10
CA ASP A 240 -9.74 -15.25 19.81
C ASP A 240 -10.54 -14.76 18.60
N ILE A 241 -10.44 -13.47 18.26
CA ILE A 241 -11.10 -12.88 17.08
C ILE A 241 -10.55 -13.50 15.78
N TYR A 242 -9.25 -13.84 15.74
CA TYR A 242 -8.64 -14.46 14.56
C TYR A 242 -9.19 -15.86 14.25
N SER A 243 -9.84 -16.51 15.22
CA SER A 243 -10.54 -17.78 14.98
C SER A 243 -11.69 -17.65 13.97
N GLN A 244 -12.22 -16.42 13.77
CA GLN A 244 -13.23 -16.16 12.75
C GLN A 244 -12.66 -16.33 11.33
N LEU A 245 -11.39 -15.99 11.11
CA LEU A 245 -10.74 -16.15 9.79
C LEU A 245 -10.65 -17.62 9.35
N ASN A 246 -10.41 -18.53 10.29
CA ASN A 246 -10.35 -19.97 10.01
C ASN A 246 -11.68 -20.53 9.47
N LYS A 247 -12.81 -19.93 9.86
CA LYS A 247 -14.15 -20.34 9.44
C LYS A 247 -14.68 -19.52 8.27
N ALA A 248 -14.06 -18.36 8.00
CA ALA A 248 -14.50 -17.45 6.98
C ALA A 248 -14.25 -18.00 5.58
N LYS A 249 -15.22 -17.78 4.69
CA LYS A 249 -15.18 -18.18 3.30
C LYS A 249 -15.51 -17.00 2.40
N VAL A 250 -14.87 -16.94 1.24
CA VAL A 250 -15.05 -15.95 0.17
C VAL A 250 -15.30 -16.67 -1.16
N ASN A 251 -15.74 -15.96 -2.19
CA ASN A 251 -15.90 -16.44 -3.57
C ASN A 251 -16.44 -17.86 -3.68
N ASN A 252 -17.71 -18.05 -3.30
CA ASN A 252 -18.42 -19.33 -3.36
C ASN A 252 -17.77 -20.50 -2.57
N GLY A 253 -17.05 -20.20 -1.48
CA GLY A 253 -16.71 -21.19 -0.46
C GLY A 253 -15.21 -21.42 -0.22
N ILE A 254 -14.33 -20.67 -0.88
CA ILE A 254 -12.88 -20.70 -0.69
C ILE A 254 -12.55 -20.12 0.70
N SER A 255 -11.66 -20.76 1.47
CA SER A 255 -11.24 -20.19 2.76
C SER A 255 -10.51 -18.87 2.55
N VAL A 256 -10.62 -17.94 3.50
CA VAL A 256 -9.94 -16.63 3.42
C VAL A 256 -8.42 -16.79 3.24
N PHE A 257 -7.79 -17.74 3.92
CA PHE A 257 -6.35 -17.99 3.78
C PHE A 257 -5.97 -18.58 2.42
N CYS A 258 -6.79 -19.48 1.85
CA CYS A 258 -6.56 -19.97 0.48
C CYS A 258 -6.70 -18.83 -0.54
N PHE A 259 -7.68 -17.94 -0.35
CA PHE A 259 -7.86 -16.79 -1.23
C PHE A 259 -6.68 -15.80 -1.14
N PHE A 260 -6.23 -15.51 0.09
CA PHE A 260 -5.03 -14.71 0.33
C PHE A 260 -3.79 -15.32 -0.34
N GLU A 261 -3.59 -16.64 -0.21
CA GLU A 261 -2.47 -17.34 -0.83
C GLU A 261 -2.52 -17.29 -2.37
N ASN A 262 -3.69 -17.47 -2.96
CA ASN A 262 -3.87 -17.30 -4.40
C ASN A 262 -3.53 -15.88 -4.85
N MET A 263 -4.03 -14.86 -4.15
CA MET A 263 -3.73 -13.46 -4.45
C MET A 263 -2.23 -13.15 -4.31
N ALA A 264 -1.59 -13.64 -3.25
CA ALA A 264 -0.15 -13.48 -3.04
C ALA A 264 0.69 -14.08 -4.17
N ASN A 265 0.28 -15.24 -4.70
CA ASN A 265 0.93 -15.86 -5.85
C ASN A 265 0.71 -15.07 -7.16
N GLU A 266 -0.46 -14.47 -7.37
CA GLU A 266 -0.69 -13.58 -8.51
C GLU A 266 0.16 -12.30 -8.40
N ILE A 267 0.27 -11.71 -7.21
CA ILE A 267 1.18 -10.58 -6.97
C ILE A 267 2.63 -10.95 -7.19
N ARG A 268 3.08 -12.13 -6.72
CA ARG A 268 4.43 -12.62 -6.99
C ARG A 268 4.73 -12.62 -8.49
N LYS A 269 3.82 -13.17 -9.30
CA LYS A 269 3.97 -13.18 -10.78
C LYS A 269 4.00 -11.76 -11.33
N LYS A 270 3.08 -10.89 -10.89
CA LYS A 270 2.97 -9.50 -11.36
C LYS A 270 4.23 -8.70 -11.05
N LEU A 271 4.71 -8.71 -9.81
CA LEU A 271 5.92 -8.00 -9.40
C LEU A 271 7.15 -8.46 -10.20
N LYS A 272 7.31 -9.77 -10.41
CA LYS A 272 8.40 -10.31 -11.23
C LYS A 272 8.30 -9.90 -12.69
N SER A 273 7.08 -9.77 -13.23
CA SER A 273 6.86 -9.41 -14.63
C SER A 273 7.35 -8.01 -14.99
N TYR A 274 7.44 -7.08 -14.03
CA TYR A 274 7.99 -5.75 -14.27
C TYR A 274 9.44 -5.78 -14.76
N PHE A 275 10.23 -6.74 -14.27
CA PHE A 275 11.65 -6.89 -14.59
C PHE A 275 11.93 -8.31 -15.06
N MET A 276 11.63 -8.58 -16.34
CA MET A 276 11.89 -9.86 -16.97
C MET A 276 12.42 -9.66 -18.39
N VAL A 277 13.61 -10.17 -18.66
CA VAL A 277 14.19 -10.32 -20.00
C VAL A 277 14.33 -11.82 -20.23
N PRO A 278 13.44 -12.47 -21.00
CA PRO A 278 13.45 -13.93 -21.17
C PRO A 278 14.79 -14.47 -21.69
N GLU A 279 15.51 -13.69 -22.50
CA GLU A 279 16.82 -14.05 -23.05
C GLU A 279 17.95 -13.93 -22.01
N HIS A 280 17.74 -13.15 -20.95
CA HIS A 280 18.73 -12.82 -19.92
C HIS A 280 18.11 -12.78 -18.50
N PRO A 281 17.49 -13.88 -18.02
CA PRO A 281 16.79 -13.90 -16.74
C PRO A 281 17.73 -13.65 -15.55
N GLU A 282 19.01 -13.94 -15.69
CA GLU A 282 20.04 -13.70 -14.68
C GLU A 282 20.17 -12.22 -14.27
N LEU A 283 19.82 -11.28 -15.15
CA LEU A 283 19.91 -9.84 -14.88
C LEU A 283 18.96 -9.39 -13.77
N HIS A 284 17.88 -10.12 -13.54
CA HIS A 284 16.83 -9.76 -12.58
C HIS A 284 16.70 -10.76 -11.43
N LYS A 285 17.61 -11.74 -11.35
CA LYS A 285 17.57 -12.81 -10.34
C LYS A 285 17.50 -12.27 -8.92
N ALA A 286 18.33 -11.29 -8.57
CA ALA A 286 18.34 -10.69 -7.22
C ALA A 286 16.98 -10.08 -6.85
N TYR A 287 16.35 -9.36 -7.78
CA TYR A 287 15.02 -8.77 -7.57
C TYR A 287 13.93 -9.86 -7.47
N HIS A 288 13.97 -10.88 -8.33
CA HIS A 288 13.00 -11.99 -8.26
C HIS A 288 13.10 -12.78 -6.96
N GLU A 289 14.32 -13.02 -6.47
CA GLU A 289 14.55 -13.66 -5.17
C GLU A 289 14.06 -12.79 -4.00
N TRP A 290 14.20 -11.46 -4.09
CA TRP A 290 13.61 -10.54 -3.12
C TRP A 290 12.08 -10.62 -3.12
N VAL A 291 11.44 -10.64 -4.30
CA VAL A 291 9.98 -10.80 -4.40
C VAL A 291 9.54 -12.13 -3.76
N ASP A 292 10.25 -13.24 -4.03
CA ASP A 292 9.93 -14.53 -3.42
C ASP A 292 10.03 -14.46 -1.89
N LEU A 293 11.12 -13.90 -1.37
CA LEU A 293 11.33 -13.76 0.07
C LEU A 293 10.22 -12.96 0.76
N VAL A 294 9.81 -11.83 0.20
CA VAL A 294 8.76 -10.97 0.77
C VAL A 294 7.42 -11.71 0.78
N ILE A 295 7.05 -12.33 -0.34
CA ILE A 295 5.76 -13.04 -0.45
C ILE A 295 5.74 -14.29 0.44
N ASP A 296 6.81 -15.09 0.45
CA ASP A 296 6.90 -16.30 1.28
C ASP A 296 6.85 -15.94 2.77
N THR A 297 7.52 -14.86 3.16
CA THR A 297 7.49 -14.38 4.55
C THR A 297 6.10 -13.88 4.92
N ALA A 298 5.43 -13.10 4.07
CA ALA A 298 4.07 -12.63 4.32
C ALA A 298 3.07 -13.79 4.43
N LEU A 299 3.19 -14.80 3.57
CA LEU A 299 2.39 -16.03 3.64
C LEU A 299 2.60 -16.77 4.96
N ARG A 300 3.85 -16.97 5.35
CA ARG A 300 4.22 -17.64 6.60
C ARG A 300 3.66 -16.89 7.81
N MET A 301 3.92 -15.58 7.91
CA MET A 301 3.42 -14.73 8.99
C MET A 301 1.90 -14.85 9.11
N ARG A 302 1.16 -14.72 8.00
CA ARG A 302 -0.30 -14.69 8.07
C ARG A 302 -0.93 -16.05 8.34
N LYS A 303 -0.31 -17.16 7.89
CA LYS A 303 -0.84 -18.52 8.07
C LYS A 303 -0.45 -19.15 9.41
N GLU A 304 0.77 -18.89 9.88
CA GLU A 304 1.31 -19.51 11.10
C GLU A 304 1.07 -18.63 12.33
N THR A 305 1.17 -17.31 12.19
CA THR A 305 1.02 -16.33 13.28
C THR A 305 0.06 -15.21 12.89
N PRO A 306 -1.24 -15.51 12.63
CA PRO A 306 -2.20 -14.53 12.13
C PRO A 306 -2.36 -13.30 13.03
N SER A 307 -2.08 -13.44 14.34
CA SER A 307 -2.14 -12.37 15.35
C SER A 307 -0.82 -11.63 15.59
N TYR A 308 0.16 -11.71 14.69
CA TYR A 308 1.52 -11.18 14.91
C TYR A 308 1.58 -9.71 15.35
N LEU A 309 0.59 -8.87 14.98
CA LEU A 309 0.52 -7.48 15.46
C LEU A 309 0.34 -7.40 16.98
N LEU A 310 -0.47 -8.30 17.56
CA LEU A 310 -0.63 -8.40 19.01
C LEU A 310 0.64 -8.93 19.67
N ASP A 311 1.39 -9.79 18.98
CA ASP A 311 2.66 -10.33 19.48
C ASP A 311 3.75 -9.23 19.50
N ILE A 312 3.76 -8.32 18.51
CA ILE A 312 4.63 -7.14 18.52
C ILE A 312 4.29 -6.22 19.70
N ILE A 313 3.00 -5.99 19.99
CA ILE A 313 2.59 -5.21 21.17
C ILE A 313 3.06 -5.88 22.47
N ALA A 314 2.98 -7.21 22.55
CA ALA A 314 3.43 -7.96 23.73
C ALA A 314 4.95 -7.88 23.96
N ASP A 315 5.74 -7.59 22.90
CA ASP A 315 7.20 -7.43 22.93
C ASP A 315 7.64 -5.96 22.94
N SER A 316 6.74 -5.04 23.34
CA SER A 316 7.01 -3.59 23.41
C SER A 316 7.93 -3.20 24.60
N PRO A 317 8.69 -2.09 24.51
CA PRO A 317 8.68 -1.09 23.43
C PRO A 317 9.40 -1.58 22.16
N VAL A 318 8.87 -1.18 21.01
CA VAL A 318 9.30 -1.72 19.71
C VAL A 318 10.76 -1.39 19.36
N SER A 319 11.30 -0.28 19.87
CA SER A 319 12.73 0.08 19.69
C SER A 319 13.69 -0.95 20.28
N SER A 320 13.22 -1.80 21.20
CA SER A 320 13.97 -2.91 21.80
C SER A 320 13.39 -4.30 21.51
N SER A 321 12.33 -4.36 20.68
CA SER A 321 11.63 -5.61 20.37
C SER A 321 12.50 -6.53 19.51
N LYS A 322 12.65 -7.78 19.96
CA LYS A 322 13.32 -8.84 19.19
C LYS A 322 12.46 -9.25 18.01
N LEU A 323 11.15 -9.42 18.24
CA LEU A 323 10.23 -9.83 17.18
C LEU A 323 10.20 -8.82 16.03
N PHE A 324 10.09 -7.52 16.34
CA PHE A 324 10.10 -6.49 15.31
C PHE A 324 11.44 -6.44 14.57
N SER A 325 12.56 -6.51 15.30
CA SER A 325 13.89 -6.56 14.70
C SER A 325 14.05 -7.75 13.76
N GLU A 326 13.56 -8.94 14.15
CA GLU A 326 13.56 -10.14 13.30
C GLU A 326 12.72 -9.95 12.03
N ILE A 327 11.55 -9.31 12.13
CA ILE A 327 10.69 -9.00 10.99
C ILE A 327 11.40 -8.04 10.02
N VAL A 328 12.00 -6.95 10.52
CA VAL A 328 12.75 -5.98 9.70
C VAL A 328 13.98 -6.63 9.08
N ASN A 329 14.73 -7.45 9.82
CA ASN A 329 15.89 -8.16 9.29
C ASN A 329 15.50 -9.17 8.20
N THR A 330 14.32 -9.80 8.32
CA THR A 330 13.84 -10.79 7.34
C THR A 330 13.27 -10.13 6.08
N LEU A 331 12.51 -9.05 6.22
CA LEU A 331 11.81 -8.39 5.10
C LEU A 331 12.60 -7.23 4.48
N GLY A 332 13.54 -6.65 5.24
CA GLY A 332 14.09 -5.34 4.95
C GLY A 332 13.05 -4.23 5.17
N THR A 333 13.28 -3.09 4.53
CA THR A 333 12.33 -1.96 4.52
C THR A 333 11.81 -1.69 3.11
N PRO A 334 10.64 -1.03 2.99
CA PRO A 334 10.31 -0.22 1.82
C PRO A 334 11.41 0.76 1.44
N MET A 335 11.29 1.37 0.26
CA MET A 335 12.12 2.49 -0.16
C MET A 335 11.78 3.72 0.67
N MET A 336 12.65 4.09 1.60
CA MET A 336 12.44 5.23 2.48
C MET A 336 12.99 6.50 1.85
N LYS A 337 12.31 7.63 2.06
CA LYS A 337 12.73 8.95 1.59
C LYS A 337 12.63 9.97 2.71
N ASN A 338 13.68 10.74 2.96
CA ASN A 338 13.68 11.82 3.97
C ASN A 338 13.18 13.16 3.39
N LYS A 339 13.11 14.22 4.22
CA LYS A 339 12.74 15.60 3.78
C LYS A 339 13.61 16.14 2.64
N GLN A 340 14.90 15.79 2.65
CA GLN A 340 15.88 16.21 1.65
C GLN A 340 15.75 15.43 0.31
N LYS A 341 14.83 14.46 0.26
CA LYS A 341 14.61 13.52 -0.85
C LYS A 341 15.79 12.58 -1.09
N ASP A 342 16.59 12.33 -0.06
CA ASP A 342 17.55 11.25 -0.04
C ASP A 342 16.83 9.94 0.26
N TYR A 343 17.31 8.86 -0.36
CA TYR A 343 16.67 7.57 -0.32
C TYR A 343 17.50 6.57 0.48
N PHE A 344 16.81 5.73 1.25
CA PHE A 344 17.40 4.75 2.17
C PHE A 344 16.64 3.43 2.07
N THR A 345 17.37 2.33 2.17
CA THR A 345 16.81 0.99 2.29
C THR A 345 17.63 0.15 3.24
N ILE A 346 16.95 -0.71 3.98
CA ILE A 346 17.57 -1.85 4.67
C ILE A 346 17.18 -3.08 3.87
N LYS A 347 18.17 -3.80 3.32
CA LYS A 347 17.92 -5.05 2.61
C LYS A 347 17.70 -6.17 3.62
N PRO A 348 16.93 -7.21 3.26
CA PRO A 348 16.89 -8.44 4.03
C PRO A 348 18.30 -8.97 4.35
N GLU A 349 18.46 -9.55 5.52
CA GLU A 349 19.74 -10.09 5.98
C GLU A 349 20.30 -11.11 4.97
N GLY A 350 21.58 -10.96 4.63
CA GLY A 350 22.26 -11.83 3.67
C GLY A 350 21.87 -11.62 2.20
N LYS A 351 21.00 -10.64 1.88
CA LYS A 351 20.64 -10.31 0.49
C LYS A 351 21.46 -9.14 -0.06
N VAL A 352 21.90 -9.28 -1.30
CA VAL A 352 22.67 -8.28 -2.05
C VAL A 352 22.04 -8.07 -3.45
N GLY A 353 22.39 -6.99 -4.12
CA GLY A 353 21.84 -6.64 -5.44
C GLY A 353 20.49 -5.94 -5.38
N TRP A 354 19.76 -5.90 -6.50
CA TRP A 354 18.50 -5.16 -6.61
C TRP A 354 17.40 -5.76 -5.72
N SER A 355 16.66 -4.89 -5.04
CA SER A 355 15.52 -5.22 -4.18
C SER A 355 14.39 -4.21 -4.44
N VAL A 356 13.80 -3.64 -3.39
CA VAL A 356 12.69 -2.69 -3.47
C VAL A 356 13.02 -1.40 -4.22
N GLU A 357 14.29 -0.97 -4.25
CA GLU A 357 14.71 0.31 -4.85
C GLU A 357 14.22 0.48 -6.30
N ILE A 358 14.19 -0.61 -7.07
CA ILE A 358 13.83 -0.57 -8.47
C ILE A 358 12.34 -0.34 -8.70
N MET A 359 11.49 -0.62 -7.70
CA MET A 359 10.05 -0.32 -7.74
C MET A 359 9.76 1.17 -7.90
N LYS A 360 10.72 2.04 -7.55
CA LYS A 360 10.62 3.47 -7.79
C LYS A 360 10.50 3.82 -9.28
N SER A 361 11.12 3.02 -10.16
CA SER A 361 10.97 3.18 -11.60
C SER A 361 9.57 2.78 -12.07
N VAL A 362 8.97 1.73 -11.49
CA VAL A 362 7.58 1.30 -11.75
C VAL A 362 6.59 2.36 -11.28
N HIS A 363 6.80 2.94 -10.09
CA HIS A 363 6.01 4.07 -9.61
C HIS A 363 6.12 5.27 -10.57
N GLN A 364 7.33 5.59 -11.04
CA GLN A 364 7.50 6.69 -12.00
C GLN A 364 6.84 6.39 -13.37
N MET A 365 6.82 5.13 -13.82
CA MET A 365 6.04 4.71 -14.98
C MET A 365 4.55 4.96 -14.78
N TYR A 366 4.01 4.54 -13.64
CA TYR A 366 2.61 4.78 -13.29
C TYR A 366 2.30 6.29 -13.30
N LYS A 367 3.13 7.15 -12.70
CA LYS A 367 2.91 8.60 -12.71
C LYS A 367 2.89 9.21 -14.11
N ILE A 368 3.71 8.69 -15.03
CA ILE A 368 3.71 9.16 -16.43
C ILE A 368 2.43 8.70 -17.14
N LEU A 369 2.10 7.42 -17.04
CA LEU A 369 0.99 6.80 -17.77
C LEU A 369 -0.38 7.20 -17.20
N HIS A 370 -0.55 7.14 -15.88
CA HIS A 370 -1.80 7.39 -15.16
C HIS A 370 -2.01 8.86 -14.81
N ASP A 371 -0.99 9.58 -14.32
CA ASP A 371 -1.20 10.95 -13.84
C ASP A 371 -0.81 12.02 -14.89
N GLY A 372 -0.23 11.62 -16.03
CA GLY A 372 0.34 12.56 -17.00
C GLY A 372 1.53 13.37 -16.44
N ASN A 373 2.15 12.88 -15.36
CA ASN A 373 3.20 13.58 -14.64
C ASN A 373 4.59 13.19 -15.14
N PHE A 374 5.14 14.04 -16.00
CA PHE A 374 6.46 13.87 -16.62
C PHE A 374 7.63 14.24 -15.71
N GLN A 375 7.40 14.82 -14.53
CA GLN A 375 8.49 15.19 -13.65
C GLN A 375 9.02 13.94 -12.94
N CYS A 376 10.22 13.51 -13.31
CA CYS A 376 10.86 12.37 -12.67
C CYS A 376 11.19 12.70 -11.21
N SER A 377 10.54 11.98 -10.29
CA SER A 377 10.69 12.17 -8.84
C SER A 377 12.09 11.81 -8.31
N LEU A 378 12.89 11.07 -9.09
CA LEU A 378 14.28 10.75 -8.79
C LEU A 378 15.26 11.88 -9.13
N TYR A 379 14.85 12.89 -9.92
CA TYR A 379 15.75 13.91 -10.44
C TYR A 379 16.61 14.61 -9.37
N PRO A 380 16.06 15.08 -8.22
CA PRO A 380 16.86 15.76 -7.21
C PRO A 380 17.98 14.87 -6.64
N TRP A 381 17.68 13.59 -6.40
CA TRP A 381 18.65 12.62 -5.89
C TRP A 381 19.69 12.28 -6.94
N CYS A 382 19.28 12.00 -8.18
CA CYS A 382 20.22 11.72 -9.28
C CYS A 382 21.19 12.89 -9.52
N LEU A 383 20.71 14.13 -9.44
CA LEU A 383 21.56 15.32 -9.59
C LEU A 383 22.61 15.43 -8.49
N ARG A 384 22.23 15.16 -7.24
CA ARG A 384 23.19 15.12 -6.13
C ARG A 384 24.21 14.00 -6.31
N SER A 385 23.75 12.79 -6.65
CA SER A 385 24.63 11.64 -6.91
C SER A 385 25.65 11.96 -8.01
N PHE A 386 25.21 12.52 -9.13
CA PHE A 386 26.09 12.91 -10.23
C PHE A 386 27.12 13.97 -9.84
N ASN A 387 26.77 14.92 -8.97
CA ASN A 387 27.71 15.94 -8.50
C ASN A 387 28.79 15.36 -7.57
N ILE A 388 28.51 14.24 -6.90
CA ILE A 388 29.47 13.53 -6.03
C ILE A 388 30.28 12.51 -6.84
N HIS A 389 29.63 11.82 -7.78
CA HIS A 389 30.15 10.73 -8.60
C HIS A 389 30.01 11.02 -10.10
N PRO A 390 30.70 12.05 -10.64
CA PRO A 390 30.58 12.43 -12.05
C PRO A 390 31.08 11.34 -13.02
N GLU A 391 31.90 10.40 -12.54
CA GLU A 391 32.45 9.27 -13.29
C GLU A 391 31.40 8.23 -13.72
N GLU A 392 30.23 8.20 -13.08
CA GLU A 392 29.15 7.25 -13.40
C GLU A 392 28.45 7.56 -14.73
N ASN A 393 28.83 8.64 -15.42
CA ASN A 393 28.37 9.07 -16.76
C ASN A 393 26.85 9.27 -16.93
N LEU A 394 26.06 9.10 -15.87
CA LEU A 394 24.61 9.24 -15.87
C LEU A 394 24.22 10.69 -15.61
N ASN A 395 24.38 11.56 -16.61
CA ASN A 395 24.17 13.00 -16.48
C ASN A 395 22.67 13.38 -16.39
N PRO A 396 22.13 13.80 -15.23
CA PRO A 396 20.73 14.17 -15.06
C PRO A 396 20.49 15.63 -15.49
N THR A 397 19.75 15.85 -16.58
CA THR A 397 19.41 17.19 -17.09
C THR A 397 17.93 17.51 -16.85
N PRO A 398 17.57 18.77 -16.56
CA PRO A 398 16.17 19.19 -16.44
C PRO A 398 15.33 18.85 -17.67
N ASP A 399 15.87 19.07 -18.88
CA ASP A 399 15.10 18.84 -20.11
C ASP A 399 14.70 17.37 -20.28
N LYS A 400 15.60 16.43 -19.99
CA LYS A 400 15.25 15.01 -20.07
C LYS A 400 14.47 14.58 -18.83
N CYS A 401 14.97 14.83 -17.64
CA CYS A 401 14.40 14.26 -16.42
C CYS A 401 13.06 14.88 -16.00
N LEU A 402 12.79 16.14 -16.35
CA LEU A 402 11.58 16.84 -15.91
C LEU A 402 10.54 17.05 -17.03
N LYS A 403 10.93 16.88 -18.30
CA LYS A 403 10.02 17.07 -19.46
C LYS A 403 9.83 15.80 -20.29
N THR A 404 10.90 15.06 -20.56
CA THR A 404 10.87 13.86 -21.44
C THR A 404 11.62 12.67 -20.84
N PRO A 405 11.28 12.20 -19.63
CA PRO A 405 12.09 11.22 -18.92
C PRO A 405 12.21 9.86 -19.63
N TRP A 406 11.25 9.49 -20.48
CA TRP A 406 11.31 8.29 -21.33
C TRP A 406 12.42 8.35 -22.38
N ALA A 407 12.85 9.54 -22.81
CA ALA A 407 13.93 9.69 -23.80
C ALA A 407 15.27 9.10 -23.31
N ARG A 408 15.41 8.92 -21.99
CA ARG A 408 16.55 8.23 -21.37
C ARG A 408 16.70 6.78 -21.83
N ALA A 409 15.62 6.13 -22.28
CA ALA A 409 15.64 4.75 -22.76
C ALA A 409 16.48 4.55 -24.04
N SER A 410 16.76 5.63 -24.77
CA SER A 410 17.60 5.63 -25.98
C SER A 410 19.08 5.89 -25.70
N GLU A 411 19.45 6.17 -24.45
CA GLU A 411 20.84 6.46 -24.07
C GLU A 411 21.67 5.17 -23.96
N LYS A 412 22.99 5.31 -24.05
CA LYS A 412 23.93 4.20 -23.86
C LYS A 412 23.92 3.74 -22.40
N ASP A 413 24.02 4.69 -21.48
CA ASP A 413 23.98 4.47 -20.03
C ASP A 413 22.56 4.77 -19.54
N LEU A 414 21.91 3.77 -18.96
CA LEU A 414 20.48 3.82 -18.63
C LEU A 414 20.27 4.06 -17.13
N CYS A 415 19.44 5.06 -16.81
CA CYS A 415 18.89 5.19 -15.47
C CYS A 415 17.82 4.12 -15.22
N PRO A 416 17.43 3.84 -13.96
CA PRO A 416 16.42 2.81 -13.66
C PRO A 416 15.12 2.96 -14.45
N LEU A 417 14.63 4.20 -14.64
CA LEU A 417 13.46 4.47 -15.47
C LEU A 417 13.71 4.19 -16.96
N GLY A 418 14.84 4.65 -17.51
CA GLY A 418 15.20 4.42 -18.90
C GLY A 418 15.40 2.92 -19.19
N LEU A 419 15.97 2.19 -18.23
CA LEU A 419 16.10 0.74 -18.27
C LEU A 419 14.73 0.07 -18.30
N LEU A 420 13.81 0.43 -17.40
CA LEU A 420 12.46 -0.14 -17.37
C LEU A 420 11.69 0.13 -18.66
N TRP A 421 11.72 1.37 -19.14
CA TRP A 421 11.10 1.79 -20.40
C TRP A 421 11.65 0.99 -21.59
N LYS A 422 12.97 0.78 -21.63
CA LYS A 422 13.63 -0.06 -22.64
C LYS A 422 13.29 -1.53 -22.50
N ASN A 423 13.25 -2.05 -21.27
CA ASN A 423 12.88 -3.43 -20.96
C ASN A 423 11.47 -3.75 -21.47
N TRP A 424 10.55 -2.81 -21.30
CA TRP A 424 9.20 -2.89 -21.85
C TRP A 424 9.15 -2.47 -23.32
N LYS A 425 10.26 -2.44 -24.07
CA LYS A 425 10.25 -2.15 -25.52
C LYS A 425 9.51 -0.86 -25.91
N LEU A 426 9.44 0.12 -25.01
CA LEU A 426 8.71 1.37 -25.23
C LEU A 426 9.60 2.46 -25.88
N VAL A 427 10.83 2.15 -26.27
CA VAL A 427 11.82 3.14 -26.77
C VAL A 427 11.31 3.98 -27.95
N SER A 428 10.48 3.39 -28.82
CA SER A 428 9.88 4.07 -29.97
C SER A 428 8.57 4.79 -29.67
N TYR A 429 8.13 4.83 -28.41
CA TYR A 429 6.85 5.37 -27.98
C TYR A 429 7.02 6.61 -27.10
N CYS A 430 6.21 7.62 -27.36
CA CYS A 430 6.29 8.94 -26.75
C CYS A 430 4.92 9.35 -26.18
N PRO A 431 4.78 9.50 -24.84
CA PRO A 431 3.59 10.08 -24.26
C PRO A 431 3.51 11.59 -24.54
N THR A 432 2.28 12.07 -24.73
CA THR A 432 1.90 13.48 -24.87
C THR A 432 0.76 13.78 -23.91
N ARG A 433 0.63 15.02 -23.44
CA ARG A 433 -0.49 15.38 -22.55
C ARG A 433 -1.73 15.63 -23.39
N VAL A 434 -2.88 15.17 -22.91
CA VAL A 434 -4.17 15.66 -23.39
C VAL A 434 -4.20 17.17 -23.17
N GLU A 435 -4.52 17.93 -24.22
CA GLU A 435 -4.66 19.40 -24.17
C GLU A 435 -5.90 19.86 -23.41
#